data_AF-X1RBH0-F1
#
_entry.id   AF-X1RBH0-F1
#
_cell.length_a   1.000
_cell.length_b   1.000
_cell.length_c   1.000
_cell.angle_alpha   90.00
_cell.angle_beta   90.00
_cell.angle_gamma   90.00
#
_symmetry.space_group_name_H-M   'P 1'
#
loop_
_entity.id
_entity.type
_entity.pdbx_description
1 polymer ?
#
loop_
_entity_poly.entity_id
_entity_poly.type
_entity_poly.pdbx_seq_one_letter_code
_entity_poly.pdbx_strand_id
1 'polypeptide(L)'
;GYPLVAISEVARPAWCFWAEFVGTFVLIGTIYGCIKGNSKLTGLAIGLVVGGGIMVTSSTMFVNPQVTIARMFTYTIAGVRPLDVGPFLVAEILGALAAAAVFGYLYPKVKKD
;
A
#
# COMPACT_ATOMS: atom_id res chain seq x y z
N GLY A 1 -12.33 27.97 -17.99
CA GLY A 1 -11.23 27.75 -17.04
C GLY A 1 -11.36 26.36 -16.48
N TYR A 2 -10.30 25.56 -16.53
CA TYR A 2 -10.32 24.23 -15.92
C TYR A 2 -10.29 24.38 -14.39
N PRO A 3 -10.98 23.51 -13.64
CA PRO A 3 -10.94 23.56 -12.18
C PRO A 3 -9.50 23.39 -11.68
N LEU A 4 -9.07 24.27 -10.78
CA LEU A 4 -7.73 24.26 -10.16
C LEU A 4 -7.54 23.07 -9.21
N VAL A 5 -8.64 22.55 -8.66
CA VAL A 5 -8.66 21.39 -7.77
C VAL A 5 -9.60 20.35 -8.36
N ALA A 6 -9.03 19.16 -8.56
CA ALA A 6 -9.75 18.01 -9.01
C ALA A 6 -10.31 17.22 -7.84
N ILE A 7 -11.57 16.80 -7.86
CA ILE A 7 -12.11 15.83 -6.89
C ILE A 7 -12.59 14.61 -7.66
N SER A 8 -12.06 13.44 -7.30
CA SER A 8 -12.44 12.20 -7.95
C SER A 8 -13.83 11.72 -7.49
N GLU A 9 -14.66 11.27 -8.43
CA GLU A 9 -15.97 10.65 -8.16
C GLU A 9 -15.94 9.12 -8.34
N VAL A 10 -14.76 8.54 -8.55
CA VAL A 10 -14.60 7.10 -8.82
C VAL A 10 -14.91 6.31 -7.55
N ALA A 11 -16.06 5.64 -7.54
CA ALA A 11 -16.44 4.71 -6.49
C ALA A 11 -15.65 3.40 -6.63
N ARG A 12 -14.96 2.98 -5.56
CA ARG A 12 -14.24 1.71 -5.55
C ARG A 12 -15.10 0.60 -4.95
N PRO A 13 -15.18 -0.57 -5.59
CA PRO A 13 -15.86 -1.73 -5.02
C PRO A 13 -15.13 -2.25 -3.79
N ALA A 14 -15.87 -2.87 -2.87
CA ALA A 14 -15.37 -3.29 -1.56
C ALA A 14 -14.21 -4.31 -1.62
N TRP A 15 -14.09 -5.09 -2.69
CA TRP A 15 -12.96 -6.00 -2.89
C TRP A 15 -11.63 -5.26 -3.05
N CYS A 16 -11.63 -3.97 -3.41
CA CYS A 16 -10.40 -3.17 -3.47
C CYS A 16 -9.74 -3.07 -2.10
N PHE A 17 -10.52 -2.96 -1.02
CA PHE A 17 -9.99 -2.82 0.34
C PHE A 17 -9.18 -4.06 0.74
N TRP A 18 -9.65 -5.25 0.35
CA TRP A 18 -8.90 -6.49 0.56
C TRP A 18 -7.60 -6.54 -0.23
N ALA A 19 -7.60 -6.06 -1.47
CA ALA A 19 -6.39 -5.99 -2.27
C ALA A 19 -5.34 -5.07 -1.64
N GLU A 20 -5.75 -3.95 -1.04
CA GLU A 20 -4.85 -3.03 -0.33
C GLU A 20 -4.29 -3.59 0.96
N PHE A 21 -5.11 -4.31 1.73
CA PHE A 21 -4.65 -5.02 2.92
C PHE A 21 -3.53 -6.01 2.57
N VAL A 22 -3.78 -6.87 1.57
CA VAL A 22 -2.81 -7.88 1.12
C VAL A 22 -1.59 -7.22 0.48
N GLY A 23 -1.79 -6.18 -0.35
CA GLY A 23 -0.71 -5.43 -0.97
C GLY A 23 0.21 -4.77 0.06
N THR A 24 -0.37 -4.16 1.10
CA THR A 24 0.40 -3.54 2.19
C THR A 24 1.12 -4.57 3.03
N PHE A 25 0.50 -5.71 3.29
CA PHE A 25 1.16 -6.82 3.97
C PHE A 25 2.40 -7.30 3.21
N VAL A 26 2.28 -7.53 1.90
CA VAL A 26 3.37 -8.00 1.05
C VAL A 26 4.48 -6.94 0.94
N LEU A 27 4.13 -5.65 0.79
CA LEU A 27 5.13 -4.59 0.70
C LEU A 27 5.93 -4.47 1.99
N ILE A 28 5.27 -4.39 3.14
CA ILE A 28 5.95 -4.28 4.44
C ILE A 28 6.78 -5.53 4.73
N GLY A 29 6.27 -6.71 4.40
CA GLY A 29 7.02 -7.97 4.50
C GLY A 29 8.28 -7.98 3.64
N THR A 30 8.18 -7.49 2.40
CA THR A 30 9.33 -7.34 1.49
C THR A 30 10.39 -6.41 2.07
N ILE A 31 9.96 -5.26 2.61
CA ILE A 31 10.86 -4.31 3.27
C ILE A 31 11.56 -4.98 4.46
N TYR A 32 10.80 -5.66 5.33
CA TYR A 32 11.35 -6.37 6.50
C TYR A 32 12.39 -7.43 6.10
N GLY A 33 12.06 -8.26 5.12
CA GLY A 33 12.96 -9.30 4.61
C GLY A 33 14.24 -8.72 4.02
N CYS A 34 14.13 -7.64 3.25
CA CYS A 34 15.28 -6.96 2.65
C CYS A 34 16.20 -6.33 3.70
N ILE A 35 15.63 -5.63 4.70
CA ILE A 35 16.39 -5.02 5.79
C ILE A 35 17.09 -6.10 6.62
N LYS A 36 16.36 -7.15 7.01
CA LYS A 36 16.94 -8.22 7.84
C LYS A 36 18.00 -9.03 7.11
N GLY A 37 17.84 -9.21 5.80
CA GLY A 37 18.83 -9.85 4.93
C GLY A 37 20.01 -8.96 4.53
N ASN A 38 20.09 -7.71 5.02
CA ASN A 38 21.11 -6.71 4.61
C ASN A 38 21.21 -6.57 3.07
N SER A 39 20.06 -6.58 2.38
CA SER A 39 20.02 -6.54 0.92
C SER A 39 20.39 -5.17 0.37
N LYS A 40 21.39 -5.13 -0.52
CA LYS A 40 21.74 -3.92 -1.29
C LYS A 40 20.70 -3.58 -2.37
N LEU A 41 19.78 -4.49 -2.67
CA LEU A 41 18.78 -4.35 -3.73
C LEU A 41 17.37 -4.02 -3.19
N THR A 42 17.28 -3.50 -1.97
CA THR A 42 15.99 -3.20 -1.30
C THR A 42 15.07 -2.33 -2.18
N GLY A 43 15.61 -1.27 -2.81
CA GLY A 43 14.82 -0.40 -3.69
C GLY A 43 14.27 -1.12 -4.94
N LEU A 44 15.05 -2.03 -5.52
CA LEU A 44 14.61 -2.83 -6.67
C LEU A 44 13.51 -3.82 -6.27
N ALA A 45 13.65 -4.49 -5.12
CA ALA A 45 12.64 -5.41 -4.61
C ALA A 45 11.31 -4.70 -4.36
N ILE A 46 11.35 -3.52 -3.73
CA ILE A 46 10.16 -2.68 -3.53
C ILE A 46 9.55 -2.27 -4.87
N GLY A 47 10.37 -1.80 -5.82
CA GLY A 47 9.90 -1.40 -7.14
C GLY A 47 9.22 -2.53 -7.92
N LEU A 48 9.74 -3.75 -7.84
CA LEU A 48 9.13 -4.93 -8.46
C LEU A 48 7.81 -5.33 -7.79
N VAL A 49 7.73 -5.26 -6.46
CA VAL A 49 6.49 -5.54 -5.73
C VAL A 49 5.40 -4.54 -6.09
N VAL A 50 5.73 -3.24 -6.11
CA VAL A 50 4.78 -2.19 -6.49
C VAL A 50 4.41 -2.29 -7.97
N GLY A 51 5.38 -2.41 -8.86
CA GLY A 51 5.15 -2.50 -10.30
C GLY A 51 4.34 -3.75 -10.69
N GLY A 52 4.68 -4.91 -10.12
CA GLY A 52 3.94 -6.14 -10.32
C GLY A 52 2.52 -6.07 -9.75
N GLY A 53 2.36 -5.48 -8.56
CA GLY A 53 1.04 -5.31 -7.97
C GLY A 53 0.15 -4.34 -8.73
N ILE A 54 0.68 -3.29 -9.38
CA ILE A 54 -0.12 -2.45 -10.29
C ILE A 54 -0.71 -3.27 -11.45
N MET A 55 0.02 -4.27 -11.95
CA MET A 55 -0.43 -5.14 -13.06
C MET A 55 -1.44 -6.21 -12.62
N VAL A 56 -1.31 -6.73 -11.40
CA VAL A 56 -2.05 -7.91 -10.93
C VAL A 56 -3.19 -7.57 -9.96
N THR A 57 -3.14 -6.40 -9.31
CA THR A 57 -4.19 -5.99 -8.36
C THR A 57 -5.27 -5.18 -9.04
N SER A 58 -6.50 -5.47 -8.64
CA SER A 58 -7.70 -4.85 -9.17
C SER A 58 -7.91 -3.40 -8.68
N SER A 59 -7.17 -2.95 -7.65
CA SER A 59 -7.19 -1.56 -7.13
C SER A 59 -6.09 -0.67 -7.72
N THR A 60 -5.22 -1.19 -8.59
CA THR A 60 -3.98 -0.51 -9.06
C THR A 60 -2.96 -0.20 -7.94
N MET A 61 -3.06 -0.90 -6.81
CA MET A 61 -2.13 -0.91 -5.66
C MET A 61 -1.74 0.48 -5.13
N PHE A 62 -2.53 1.03 -4.19
CA PHE A 62 -2.15 2.29 -3.52
C PHE A 62 -1.13 2.06 -2.41
N VAL A 63 -1.43 1.11 -1.52
CA VAL A 63 -0.56 0.51 -0.50
C VAL A 63 0.20 1.56 0.32
N ASN A 64 -0.38 2.74 0.43
CA ASN A 64 0.23 3.91 1.03
C ASN A 64 -0.84 4.99 1.30
N PRO A 65 -1.07 5.35 2.58
CA PRO A 65 -2.03 6.37 2.96
C PRO A 65 -1.82 7.72 2.27
N GLN A 66 -0.56 8.12 2.04
CA GLN A 66 -0.24 9.39 1.36
C GLN A 66 -0.67 9.34 -0.11
N VAL A 67 -0.47 8.20 -0.78
CA VAL A 67 -0.88 8.01 -2.17
C VAL A 67 -2.41 7.96 -2.26
N THR A 68 -3.07 7.26 -1.35
CA THR A 68 -4.54 7.19 -1.27
C THR A 68 -5.15 8.58 -1.11
N ILE A 69 -4.57 9.45 -0.27
CA ILE A 69 -5.01 10.84 -0.13
C ILE A 69 -4.78 11.64 -1.42
N ALA A 70 -3.60 11.52 -2.03
CA ALA A 70 -3.28 12.23 -3.28
C ALA A 70 -4.23 11.82 -4.44
N ARG A 71 -4.69 10.58 -4.46
CA ARG A 71 -5.60 10.05 -5.48
C ARG A 71 -7.04 10.57 -5.37
N MET A 72 -7.43 11.15 -4.23
CA MET A 72 -8.67 11.94 -4.17
C MET A 72 -8.61 13.17 -5.08
N PHE A 73 -7.42 13.74 -5.24
CA PHE A 73 -7.19 14.97 -6.00
C PHE A 73 -6.85 14.75 -7.47
N THR A 74 -7.17 13.57 -8.02
CA THR A 74 -6.82 13.21 -9.41
C THR A 74 -8.04 12.67 -10.17
N TYR A 75 -8.32 13.22 -11.36
CA TYR A 75 -9.44 12.81 -12.25
C TYR A 75 -9.15 11.55 -13.11
N THR A 76 -8.14 10.75 -12.79
CA THR A 76 -7.75 9.59 -13.62
C THR A 76 -8.47 8.31 -13.17
N ILE A 77 -8.37 7.24 -13.97
CA ILE A 77 -8.91 5.89 -13.67
C ILE A 77 -8.38 5.34 -12.32
N ALA A 78 -7.25 5.87 -11.85
CA ALA A 78 -6.67 5.56 -10.55
C ALA A 78 -7.21 6.42 -9.38
N GLY A 79 -8.17 7.31 -9.63
CA GLY A 79 -8.79 8.15 -8.60
C GLY A 79 -9.65 7.36 -7.61
N VAL A 80 -9.95 7.98 -6.47
CA VAL A 80 -10.76 7.45 -5.37
C VAL A 80 -11.67 8.55 -4.84
N ARG A 81 -12.97 8.26 -4.68
CA ARG A 81 -13.89 9.19 -4.01
C ARG A 81 -13.47 9.44 -2.55
N PRO A 82 -13.61 10.66 -2.02
CA PRO A 82 -13.21 10.97 -0.64
C PRO A 82 -13.85 10.08 0.43
N LEU A 83 -15.09 9.61 0.19
CA LEU A 83 -15.79 8.71 1.09
C LEU A 83 -15.14 7.33 1.21
N ASP A 84 -14.43 6.86 0.18
CA ASP A 84 -13.75 5.55 0.20
C ASP A 84 -12.35 5.62 0.81
N VAL A 85 -11.77 6.82 0.99
CA VAL A 85 -10.42 6.94 1.57
C VAL A 85 -10.33 6.37 2.97
N GLY A 86 -11.35 6.57 3.80
CA GLY A 86 -11.39 6.01 5.15
C GLY A 86 -11.19 4.49 5.15
N PRO A 87 -12.05 3.72 4.45
CA PRO A 87 -11.87 2.28 4.28
C PRO A 87 -10.50 1.84 3.73
N PHE A 88 -9.95 2.55 2.74
CA PHE A 88 -8.62 2.25 2.20
C PHE A 88 -7.52 2.43 3.26
N LEU A 89 -7.51 3.56 3.98
CA LEU A 89 -6.55 3.82 5.06
C LEU A 89 -6.62 2.75 6.14
N VAL A 90 -7.82 2.35 6.55
CA VAL A 90 -8.01 1.30 7.55
C VAL A 90 -7.42 -0.02 7.05
N ALA A 91 -7.69 -0.40 5.80
CA ALA A 91 -7.14 -1.62 5.21
C ALA A 91 -5.60 -1.60 5.13
N GLU A 92 -5.01 -0.50 4.70
CA GLU A 92 -3.55 -0.31 4.63
C GLU A 92 -2.91 -0.40 6.03
N ILE A 93 -3.47 0.30 7.02
CA ILE A 93 -2.98 0.27 8.41
C ILE A 93 -3.05 -1.15 8.97
N LEU A 94 -4.19 -1.84 8.78
CA LEU A 94 -4.35 -3.21 9.25
C LEU A 94 -3.36 -4.16 8.56
N GLY A 95 -3.11 -3.99 7.25
CA GLY A 95 -2.14 -4.78 6.50
C GLY A 95 -0.71 -4.56 7.01
N ALA A 96 -0.35 -3.31 7.29
CA ALA A 96 0.95 -2.96 7.87
C ALA A 96 1.14 -3.54 9.28
N LEU A 97 0.11 -3.46 10.14
CA LEU A 97 0.14 -4.03 11.48
C LEU A 97 0.25 -5.56 11.44
N ALA A 98 -0.51 -6.21 10.56
CA ALA A 98 -0.43 -7.66 10.36
C ALA A 98 0.97 -8.08 9.90
N ALA A 99 1.57 -7.37 8.95
CA ALA A 99 2.94 -7.63 8.52
C ALA A 99 3.95 -7.40 9.65
N ALA A 100 3.84 -6.30 10.39
CA ALA A 100 4.72 -6.03 11.52
C ALA A 100 4.64 -7.14 12.59
N ALA A 101 3.45 -7.65 12.87
CA ALA A 101 3.27 -8.77 13.82
C ALA A 101 3.89 -10.07 13.29
N VAL A 102 3.58 -10.45 12.05
CA VAL A 102 4.06 -11.72 11.45
C VAL A 102 5.57 -11.70 11.25
N PHE A 103 6.11 -10.67 10.61
CA PHE A 103 7.55 -10.57 10.33
C PHE A 103 8.35 -10.20 11.58
N GLY A 104 7.75 -9.50 12.54
CA GLY A 104 8.34 -9.28 13.87
C GLY A 104 8.47 -10.57 14.67
N TYR A 105 7.50 -11.48 14.57
CA TYR A 105 7.58 -12.82 15.17
C TYR A 105 8.59 -13.72 14.43
N LEU A 106 8.58 -13.71 13.10
CA LEU A 106 9.47 -14.55 12.29
C LEU A 106 10.95 -14.14 12.38
N TYR A 107 11.21 -12.85 12.56
CA TYR A 107 12.55 -12.30 12.70
C TYR A 107 12.72 -11.55 14.03
N PRO A 108 12.79 -12.28 15.16
CA PRO A 108 12.94 -11.65 16.46
C PRO A 108 14.20 -10.78 16.50
N LYS A 109 14.11 -9.64 17.21
CA LYS A 109 15.26 -8.77 17.44
C LYS A 109 16.31 -9.59 18.21
N VAL A 110 17.52 -9.68 17.65
CA VAL A 110 18.66 -10.23 18.39
C VAL A 110 18.86 -9.32 19.60
N LYS A 111 18.79 -9.88 20.80
CA LYS A 111 19.04 -9.14 22.04
C LYS A 111 20.45 -8.59 21.95
N LYS A 112 20.58 -7.26 22.06
CA LYS A 112 21.89 -6.61 22.09
C LYS A 112 22.27 -6.58 23.56
N ASP A 113 23.09 -7.53 23.97
CA ASP A 113 23.65 -7.63 25.33
C ASP A 113 24.57 -6.44 25.64
#